data_AF-A0A085B6Z8-F1
#
_entry.id   AF-A0A085B6Z8-F1
#
_cell.length_a   1.000
_cell.length_b   1.000
_cell.length_c   1.000
_cell.angle_alpha   90.00
_cell.angle_beta   90.00
_cell.angle_gamma   90.00
#
_symmetry.space_group_name_H-M   'P 1'
#
loop_
_entity.id
_entity.type
_entity.pdbx_description
1 polymer ?
#
loop_
_entity_poly.entity_id
_entity_poly.type
_entity_poly.pdbx_seq_one_letter_code
_entity_poly.pdbx_strand_id
1 'polypeptide(L)'
;MVYKIRVILDAKDTIFRDVEVKAKQTLWNLHLGIKSAFSLPGEELSSFYFSDDEWNEGRAVPLEDMSDDGDGEIMSDVYLPEGFPAVGEKMRFQYGFIELWDFYCELLEIIDEKPAVNYPITVYRFGNVPLKAPSKTGSSLNGKSKNSAMPLMDDDFGDFESEFKASSFEDEDDDYNDDEEEDGYNDVFEEDDED
;
A
#
# COMPACT_ATOMS: atom_id res chain seq x y z
N MET A 1 1.35 -25.54 12.51
CA MET A 1 0.20 -25.43 11.58
C MET A 1 0.54 -24.46 10.47
N VAL A 2 0.04 -24.74 9.28
CA VAL A 2 0.27 -23.97 8.05
C VAL A 2 -1.09 -23.63 7.46
N TYR A 3 -1.22 -22.38 7.05
CA TYR A 3 -2.42 -21.79 6.48
C TYR A 3 -2.25 -21.78 4.97
N LYS A 4 -3.17 -22.42 4.26
CA LYS A 4 -3.19 -22.39 2.81
C LYS A 4 -4.24 -21.39 2.35
N ILE A 5 -3.76 -20.27 1.84
CA ILE A 5 -4.59 -19.14 1.42
C ILE A 5 -4.61 -19.10 -0.09
N ARG A 6 -5.81 -19.08 -0.67
CA ARG A 6 -5.98 -18.81 -2.08
C ARG A 6 -6.03 -17.30 -2.29
N VAL A 7 -5.21 -16.83 -3.20
CA VAL A 7 -5.08 -15.42 -3.56
C VAL A 7 -5.48 -15.29 -5.01
N ILE A 8 -6.54 -14.54 -5.29
CA ILE A 8 -7.15 -14.38 -6.61
C ILE A 8 -6.94 -12.93 -7.03
N LEU A 9 -6.38 -12.71 -8.21
CA LEU A 9 -6.22 -11.38 -8.79
C LEU A 9 -7.57 -10.89 -9.35
N ASP A 10 -7.95 -9.65 -9.05
CA ASP A 10 -9.09 -8.97 -9.68
C ASP A 10 -8.74 -8.62 -11.14
N ALA A 11 -9.04 -9.55 -12.04
CA ALA A 11 -8.83 -9.41 -13.46
C ALA A 11 -9.98 -10.03 -14.25
N LYS A 12 -10.05 -9.69 -15.54
CA LYS A 12 -11.00 -10.32 -16.48
C LYS A 12 -10.78 -11.83 -16.60
N ASP A 13 -9.52 -12.24 -16.58
CA ASP A 13 -9.14 -13.65 -16.64
C ASP A 13 -9.01 -14.21 -15.23
N THR A 14 -9.35 -15.49 -15.06
CA THR A 14 -9.17 -16.18 -13.79
C THR A 14 -7.69 -16.43 -13.52
N ILE A 15 -7.11 -15.70 -12.57
CA ILE A 15 -5.71 -15.81 -12.18
C ILE A 15 -5.63 -15.94 -10.66
N PHE A 16 -5.07 -17.05 -10.16
CA PHE A 16 -4.94 -17.25 -8.72
C PHE A 16 -3.71 -18.09 -8.33
N ARG A 17 -3.32 -17.98 -7.07
CA ARG A 17 -2.19 -18.68 -6.45
C ARG A 17 -2.65 -19.24 -5.12
N ASP A 18 -2.22 -20.45 -4.78
CA ASP A 18 -2.37 -20.95 -3.41
C ASP A 18 -1.03 -20.80 -2.70
N VAL A 19 -1.02 -20.01 -1.63
CA VAL A 19 0.16 -19.68 -0.83
C VAL A 19 0.02 -20.35 0.53
N GLU A 20 1.01 -21.15 0.91
CA GLU A 20 1.10 -21.70 2.26
C GLU A 20 1.98 -20.78 3.13
N VAL A 21 1.50 -20.44 4.33
CA VAL A 21 2.19 -19.58 5.32
C VAL A 21 2.06 -20.19 6.71
N LYS A 22 3.06 -20.07 7.60
CA LYS A 22 2.94 -20.63 8.96
C LYS A 22 1.97 -19.81 9.81
N ALA A 23 1.26 -20.47 10.71
CA ALA A 23 0.37 -19.79 11.67
C ALA A 23 1.10 -18.76 12.55
N LYS A 24 2.38 -18.99 12.85
CA LYS A 24 3.21 -18.07 13.67
C LYS A 24 3.80 -16.89 12.88
N GLN A 25 3.51 -16.80 11.58
CA GLN A 25 3.93 -15.68 10.75
C GLN A 25 2.83 -14.62 10.76
N THR A 26 3.16 -13.45 10.21
CA THR A 26 2.27 -12.28 10.20
C THR A 26 1.79 -11.98 8.79
N LEU A 27 0.84 -11.04 8.66
CA LEU A 27 0.35 -10.58 7.37
C LEU A 27 1.50 -10.02 6.50
N TRP A 28 2.58 -9.52 7.11
CA TRP A 28 3.79 -9.12 6.39
C TRP A 28 4.42 -10.30 5.62
N ASN A 29 4.49 -11.48 6.23
CA ASN A 29 5.00 -12.66 5.52
C ASN A 29 4.04 -13.10 4.41
N LEU A 30 2.73 -12.93 4.58
CA LEU A 30 1.77 -13.19 3.50
C LEU A 30 1.95 -12.20 2.35
N HIS A 31 2.13 -10.89 2.64
CA HIS A 31 2.47 -9.86 1.65
C HIS A 31 3.67 -10.29 0.79
N LEU A 32 4.78 -10.70 1.43
CA LEU A 32 5.98 -11.17 0.73
C LEU A 32 5.69 -12.43 -0.11
N GLY A 33 4.87 -13.34 0.42
CA GLY A 33 4.41 -14.53 -0.28
C GLY A 33 3.60 -14.21 -1.52
N ILE A 34 2.68 -13.25 -1.46
CA ILE A 34 1.84 -12.80 -2.59
C ILE A 34 2.72 -12.11 -3.63
N LYS A 35 3.55 -11.16 -3.21
CA LYS A 35 4.50 -10.45 -4.08
C LYS A 35 5.37 -11.43 -4.87
N SER A 36 5.92 -12.45 -4.22
CA SER A 36 6.68 -13.52 -4.87
C SER A 36 5.80 -14.38 -5.81
N ALA A 37 4.60 -14.78 -5.36
CA ALA A 37 3.71 -15.68 -6.10
C ALA A 37 3.21 -15.08 -7.43
N PHE A 38 3.03 -13.76 -7.46
CA PHE A 38 2.58 -13.00 -8.64
C PHE A 38 3.71 -12.25 -9.35
N SER A 39 4.93 -12.27 -8.79
CA SER A 39 6.08 -11.52 -9.34
C SER A 39 5.78 -10.03 -9.48
N LEU A 40 5.18 -9.44 -8.44
CA LEU A 40 4.80 -8.03 -8.44
C LEU A 40 6.06 -7.13 -8.45
N PRO A 41 6.06 -6.06 -9.26
CA PRO A 41 7.20 -5.17 -9.36
C PRO A 41 7.30 -4.21 -8.16
N GLY A 42 8.51 -3.68 -7.94
CA GLY A 42 8.75 -2.58 -7.00
C GLY A 42 8.68 -2.94 -5.51
N GLU A 43 8.85 -1.94 -4.66
CA GLU A 43 8.55 -1.96 -3.22
C GLU A 43 7.41 -0.96 -3.01
N GLU A 44 6.20 -1.42 -3.26
CA GLU A 44 5.02 -0.56 -3.18
C GLU A 44 4.38 -0.66 -1.79
N LEU A 45 3.77 0.45 -1.36
CA LEU A 45 2.87 0.42 -0.21
C LEU A 45 1.69 -0.51 -0.49
N SER A 46 1.21 -1.17 0.54
CA SER A 46 0.13 -2.15 0.43
C SER A 46 -0.68 -2.21 1.71
N SER A 47 -1.90 -2.73 1.60
CA SER A 47 -2.81 -2.88 2.73
C SER A 47 -3.64 -4.15 2.59
N PHE A 48 -3.83 -4.86 3.70
CA PHE A 48 -4.89 -5.85 3.83
C PHE A 48 -6.14 -5.18 4.38
N TYR A 49 -7.30 -5.68 4.01
CA TYR A 49 -8.59 -5.27 4.56
C TYR A 49 -9.34 -6.53 4.98
N PHE A 50 -9.83 -6.56 6.21
CA PHE A 50 -10.78 -7.59 6.62
C PHE A 50 -12.00 -7.55 5.71
N SER A 51 -12.58 -8.70 5.41
CA SER A 51 -13.73 -8.77 4.52
C SER A 51 -14.80 -9.70 5.04
N ASP A 52 -16.05 -9.33 4.81
CA ASP A 52 -17.19 -10.20 5.07
C ASP A 52 -17.39 -11.22 3.95
N ASP A 53 -18.47 -12.00 4.04
CA ASP A 53 -18.80 -13.02 3.05
C ASP A 53 -19.06 -12.47 1.65
N GLU A 54 -19.45 -11.21 1.56
CA GLU A 54 -19.76 -10.48 0.33
C GLU A 54 -18.55 -9.70 -0.22
N TRP A 55 -17.36 -9.86 0.38
CA TRP A 55 -16.12 -9.14 0.05
C TRP A 55 -16.18 -7.63 0.30
N ASN A 56 -17.04 -7.17 1.21
CA ASN A 56 -17.06 -5.77 1.62
C ASN A 56 -15.81 -5.45 2.44
N GLU A 57 -15.19 -4.31 2.17
CA GLU A 57 -13.98 -3.85 2.87
C GLU A 57 -14.32 -3.38 4.29
N GLY A 58 -13.64 -3.98 5.27
CA GLY A 58 -13.70 -3.61 6.67
C GLY A 58 -12.44 -2.85 7.11
N ARG A 59 -11.95 -3.22 8.30
CA ARG A 59 -10.75 -2.62 8.90
C ARG A 59 -9.52 -2.86 8.01
N ALA A 60 -8.71 -1.83 7.82
CA ALA A 60 -7.43 -1.92 7.10
C ALA A 60 -6.28 -2.30 8.04
N VAL A 61 -5.27 -2.99 7.48
CA VAL A 61 -3.98 -3.29 8.08
C VAL A 61 -2.90 -2.90 7.07
N PRO A 62 -2.36 -1.67 7.14
CA PRO A 62 -1.38 -1.17 6.20
C PRO A 62 0.00 -1.80 6.41
N LEU A 63 0.84 -1.69 5.38
CA LEU A 63 2.22 -2.17 5.43
C LEU A 63 3.08 -1.37 6.41
N GLU A 64 2.95 -0.05 6.34
CA GLU A 64 3.63 0.92 7.19
C GLU A 64 2.58 1.68 7.99
N ASP A 65 3.00 2.25 9.12
CA ASP A 65 2.11 3.04 9.95
C ASP A 65 1.74 4.34 9.23
N MET A 66 0.44 4.60 9.17
CA MET A 66 -0.16 5.76 8.50
C MET A 66 -0.87 6.68 9.52
N SER A 67 -0.73 6.41 10.82
CA SER A 67 -1.35 7.20 11.87
C SER A 67 -0.50 8.43 12.22
N ASP A 68 -1.16 9.49 12.72
CA ASP A 68 -0.47 10.72 13.13
C ASP A 68 0.30 10.55 14.46
N ASP A 69 -0.15 9.60 15.28
CA ASP A 69 0.40 9.24 16.60
C ASP A 69 1.51 8.19 16.57
N GLY A 70 1.69 7.48 15.44
CA GLY A 70 2.76 6.50 15.26
C GLY A 70 2.58 5.21 16.05
N ASP A 71 1.34 4.85 16.38
CA ASP A 71 0.96 3.61 17.07
C ASP A 71 -0.08 2.78 16.28
N GLY A 72 -0.18 3.00 14.97
CA GLY A 72 -1.07 2.25 14.09
C GLY A 72 -0.64 0.80 13.92
N GLU A 73 -1.61 -0.12 13.97
CA GLU A 73 -1.36 -1.55 13.73
C GLU A 73 -0.98 -1.79 12.26
N ILE A 74 0.17 -2.43 12.03
CA ILE A 74 0.66 -2.76 10.69
C ILE A 74 0.68 -4.26 10.43
N MET A 75 0.97 -4.65 9.18
CA MET A 75 1.04 -6.05 8.76
C MET A 75 2.02 -6.90 9.58
N SER A 76 3.01 -6.29 10.22
CA SER A 76 3.98 -7.00 11.07
C SER A 76 3.44 -7.32 12.46
N ASP A 77 2.36 -6.68 12.89
CA ASP A 77 1.77 -6.88 14.22
C ASP A 77 0.67 -7.95 14.22
N VAL A 78 0.04 -8.16 13.07
CA VAL A 78 -1.10 -9.08 12.91
C VAL A 78 -0.63 -10.47 12.51
N TYR A 79 -0.80 -11.45 13.39
CA TYR A 79 -0.51 -12.85 13.07
C TYR A 79 -1.57 -13.47 12.15
N LEU A 80 -1.20 -14.52 11.41
CA LEU A 80 -2.13 -15.22 10.51
C LEU A 80 -3.45 -15.67 11.16
N PRO A 81 -3.47 -16.21 12.40
CA PRO A 81 -4.71 -16.57 13.10
C PRO A 81 -5.60 -15.38 13.45
N GLU A 82 -5.04 -14.16 13.51
CA GLU A 82 -5.83 -12.93 13.76
C GLU A 82 -6.45 -12.42 12.45
N GLY A 83 -5.70 -12.48 11.34
CA GLY A 83 -6.20 -12.14 10.01
C GLY A 83 -7.20 -13.16 9.45
N PHE A 84 -6.97 -14.45 9.71
CA PHE A 84 -7.79 -15.57 9.21
C PHE A 84 -8.15 -16.52 10.36
N PRO A 85 -9.11 -16.17 11.22
CA PRO A 85 -9.41 -16.96 12.42
C PRO A 85 -9.96 -18.36 12.13
N ALA A 86 -10.59 -18.58 10.98
CA ALA A 86 -11.18 -19.86 10.59
C ALA A 86 -11.10 -20.10 9.08
N VAL A 87 -11.26 -21.36 8.67
CA VAL A 87 -11.38 -21.73 7.25
C VAL A 87 -12.61 -21.05 6.65
N GLY A 88 -12.44 -20.44 5.47
CA GLY A 88 -13.45 -19.63 4.79
C GLY A 88 -13.35 -18.13 5.05
N GLU A 89 -12.51 -17.70 6.00
CA GLU A 89 -12.29 -16.27 6.28
C GLU A 89 -11.62 -15.56 5.09
N LYS A 90 -12.00 -14.30 4.89
CA LYS A 90 -11.72 -13.51 3.70
C LYS A 90 -11.02 -12.20 4.05
N MET A 91 -10.07 -11.82 3.21
CA MET A 91 -9.46 -10.50 3.23
C MET A 91 -9.25 -9.99 1.81
N ARG A 92 -9.39 -8.68 1.60
CA ARG A 92 -8.88 -8.00 0.41
C ARG A 92 -7.42 -7.63 0.62
N PHE A 93 -6.63 -7.69 -0.43
CA PHE A 93 -5.24 -7.22 -0.41
C PHE A 93 -5.02 -6.29 -1.59
N GLN A 94 -4.50 -5.10 -1.32
CA GLN A 94 -4.17 -4.10 -2.33
C GLN A 94 -2.67 -3.84 -2.31
N TYR A 95 -2.04 -3.89 -3.47
CA TYR A 95 -0.62 -3.63 -3.66
C TYR A 95 -0.39 -2.49 -4.65
N GLY A 96 0.29 -1.45 -4.21
CA GLY A 96 0.48 -0.21 -4.96
C GLY A 96 -0.73 0.74 -4.88
N PHE A 97 -0.44 2.04 -4.79
CA PHE A 97 -1.47 3.10 -4.86
C PHE A 97 -1.67 3.61 -6.30
N ILE A 98 -0.68 3.44 -7.17
CA ILE A 98 -0.70 3.92 -8.56
C ILE A 98 -1.18 2.80 -9.49
N GLU A 99 -0.48 1.67 -9.48
CA GLU A 99 -0.90 0.45 -10.16
C GLU A 99 -1.67 -0.39 -9.15
N LEU A 100 -2.96 -0.12 -8.97
CA LEU A 100 -3.82 -0.77 -7.95
C LEU A 100 -4.00 -2.26 -8.27
N TRP A 101 -3.08 -3.10 -7.79
CA TRP A 101 -3.23 -4.55 -7.85
C TRP A 101 -4.16 -4.99 -6.72
N ASP A 102 -5.36 -5.39 -7.09
CA ASP A 102 -6.37 -5.82 -6.13
C ASP A 102 -6.49 -7.34 -6.11
N PHE A 103 -6.50 -7.92 -4.91
CA PHE A 103 -6.58 -9.34 -4.68
C PHE A 103 -7.66 -9.70 -3.67
N TYR A 104 -8.21 -10.90 -3.85
CA TYR A 104 -9.12 -11.57 -2.93
C TYR A 104 -8.36 -12.73 -2.28
N CYS A 105 -8.27 -12.73 -0.95
CA CYS A 105 -7.59 -13.76 -0.17
C CYS A 105 -8.62 -14.56 0.63
N GLU A 106 -8.59 -15.89 0.53
CA GLU A 106 -9.48 -16.80 1.27
C GLU A 106 -8.66 -17.93 1.90
N LEU A 107 -8.88 -18.20 3.20
CA LEU A 107 -8.26 -19.34 3.88
C LEU A 107 -8.98 -20.64 3.49
N LEU A 108 -8.32 -21.49 2.71
CA LEU A 108 -8.91 -22.75 2.23
C LEU A 108 -8.79 -23.89 3.23
N GLU A 109 -7.64 -24.02 3.87
CA GLU A 109 -7.36 -25.12 4.80
C GLU A 109 -6.24 -24.75 5.78
N ILE A 110 -6.29 -25.38 6.95
CA ILE A 110 -5.20 -25.35 7.93
C ILE A 110 -4.66 -26.77 8.04
N ILE A 111 -3.39 -26.95 7.72
CA ILE A 111 -2.71 -28.25 7.64
C ILE A 111 -1.51 -28.32 8.58
N ASP A 112 -0.99 -29.53 8.76
CA ASP A 112 0.25 -29.73 9.50
C ASP A 112 1.46 -29.20 8.73
N GLU A 113 2.43 -28.69 9.49
CA GLU A 113 3.69 -28.20 8.93
C GLU A 113 4.49 -29.38 8.38
N LYS A 114 4.93 -29.25 7.12
CA LYS A 114 5.78 -30.26 6.48
C LYS A 114 7.24 -30.05 6.89
N PRO A 115 7.98 -31.11 7.26
CA PRO A 115 9.39 -30.98 7.59
C PRO A 115 10.17 -30.51 6.37
N ALA A 116 11.22 -29.71 6.61
CA ALA A 116 12.14 -29.19 5.58
C ALA A 116 11.50 -28.29 4.49
N VAL A 117 10.34 -27.68 4.76
CA VAL A 117 9.74 -26.66 3.89
C VAL A 117 9.96 -25.26 4.48
N ASN A 118 10.42 -24.35 3.62
CA ASN A 118 10.50 -22.92 3.95
C ASN A 118 9.22 -22.23 3.50
N TYR A 119 8.64 -21.44 4.41
CA TYR A 119 7.39 -20.72 4.20
C TYR A 119 7.65 -19.20 4.29
N PRO A 120 6.94 -18.35 3.53
CA PRO A 120 5.82 -18.68 2.64
C PRO A 120 6.25 -19.40 1.35
N ILE A 121 5.36 -20.22 0.79
CA ILE A 121 5.60 -20.92 -0.49
C ILE A 121 4.33 -20.97 -1.33
N THR A 122 4.46 -20.76 -2.64
CA THR A 122 3.36 -20.96 -3.59
C THR A 122 3.28 -22.41 -4.03
N VAL A 123 2.23 -23.12 -3.63
CA VAL A 123 2.03 -24.54 -3.93
C VAL A 123 1.19 -24.80 -5.18
N TYR A 124 0.44 -23.80 -5.64
CA TYR A 124 -0.36 -23.90 -6.85
C TYR A 124 -0.41 -22.58 -7.62
N ARG A 125 -0.45 -22.66 -8.96
CA ARG A 125 -0.54 -21.51 -9.86
C ARG A 125 -1.54 -21.79 -10.97
N PHE A 126 -2.43 -20.84 -11.22
CA PHE A 126 -3.38 -20.88 -12.33
C PHE A 126 -3.48 -19.50 -12.99
N GLY A 127 -3.53 -19.47 -14.32
CA GLY A 127 -3.56 -18.24 -15.10
C GLY A 127 -2.21 -17.50 -15.16
N ASN A 128 -2.07 -16.68 -16.19
CA ASN A 128 -0.87 -15.86 -16.43
C ASN A 128 -1.07 -14.46 -15.85
N VAL A 129 -0.12 -14.01 -15.04
CA VAL A 129 -0.16 -12.65 -14.48
C VAL A 129 0.12 -11.65 -15.62
N PRO A 130 -0.70 -10.59 -15.78
CA PRO A 130 -0.43 -9.56 -16.78
C PRO A 130 0.84 -8.77 -16.43
N LEU A 131 1.41 -8.07 -17.42
CA LEU A 131 2.60 -7.22 -17.22
C LEU A 131 2.30 -5.91 -16.46
N LYS A 132 1.02 -5.54 -16.37
CA LYS A 132 0.53 -4.33 -15.71
C LYS A 132 -0.71 -4.66 -14.89
N ALA A 133 -0.99 -3.86 -13.87
CA ALA A 133 -2.20 -3.99 -13.07
C ALA A 133 -3.45 -3.98 -13.99
N PRO A 134 -4.39 -4.91 -13.81
CA PRO A 134 -5.66 -4.90 -14.51
C PRO A 134 -6.44 -3.60 -14.26
N SER A 135 -7.15 -3.08 -15.26
CA SER A 135 -8.17 -2.06 -15.01
C SER A 135 -9.30 -2.68 -14.19
N LYS A 136 -9.68 -2.07 -13.05
CA LYS A 136 -10.79 -2.54 -12.21
C LYS A 136 -11.97 -3.03 -13.05
N THR A 137 -12.23 -4.32 -12.97
CA THR A 137 -13.40 -4.93 -13.61
C THR A 137 -14.61 -4.41 -12.84
N GLY A 138 -15.40 -3.52 -13.47
CA GLY A 138 -16.54 -2.84 -12.86
C GLY A 138 -17.72 -3.75 -12.52
N SER A 139 -17.50 -4.80 -11.73
CA SER A 139 -18.55 -5.59 -11.09
C SER A 139 -19.05 -4.84 -9.86
N SER A 140 -19.68 -3.68 -10.10
CA SER A 140 -20.53 -3.03 -9.13
C SER A 140 -21.76 -3.92 -8.92
N LEU A 141 -21.66 -4.88 -8.01
CA LEU A 141 -22.81 -5.49 -7.38
C LEU A 141 -23.33 -4.48 -6.34
N ASN A 142 -24.30 -3.68 -6.77
CA ASN A 142 -25.20 -2.87 -5.94
C ASN A 142 -24.56 -1.96 -4.85
N GLY A 143 -23.91 -0.91 -5.30
CA GLY A 143 -23.74 0.31 -4.51
C GLY A 143 -23.77 1.50 -5.44
N LYS A 144 -24.74 2.41 -5.28
CA LYS A 144 -24.87 3.63 -6.08
C LYS A 144 -23.64 4.53 -5.90
N SER A 145 -22.56 4.25 -6.60
CA SER A 145 -21.48 5.20 -6.82
C SER A 145 -21.86 6.02 -8.03
N LYS A 146 -22.37 7.23 -7.78
CA LYS A 146 -22.51 8.24 -8.82
C LYS A 146 -21.10 8.56 -9.30
N ASN A 147 -20.83 8.28 -10.57
CA ASN A 147 -19.78 8.93 -11.32
C ASN A 147 -19.79 10.44 -11.00
N SER A 148 -18.83 10.92 -10.22
CA SER A 148 -18.40 12.32 -10.25
C SER A 148 -17.36 12.48 -11.35
N ALA A 149 -17.71 12.05 -12.56
CA ALA A 149 -17.18 12.72 -13.74
C ALA A 149 -18.02 14.00 -13.86
N MET A 150 -17.58 15.06 -13.16
CA MET A 150 -18.14 16.40 -13.36
C MET A 150 -17.98 16.73 -14.85
N PRO A 151 -19.08 16.90 -15.61
CA PRO A 151 -18.98 17.58 -16.89
C PRO A 151 -18.53 19.01 -16.55
N LEU A 152 -17.40 19.46 -17.09
CA LEU A 152 -17.11 20.89 -17.14
C LEU A 152 -18.30 21.56 -17.86
N MET A 153 -19.17 22.20 -17.07
CA MET A 153 -20.14 23.16 -17.59
C MET A 153 -19.36 24.43 -17.91
N ASP A 154 -19.07 24.58 -19.19
CA ASP A 154 -18.55 25.76 -19.84
C ASP A 154 -19.74 26.71 -20.08
N ASP A 155 -20.16 27.45 -19.05
CA ASP A 155 -21.02 28.66 -19.12
C ASP A 155 -21.39 29.12 -17.70
N ASP A 156 -20.54 29.96 -17.09
CA ASP A 156 -20.91 31.11 -16.23
C ASP A 156 -19.64 31.73 -15.59
N PHE A 157 -18.69 32.20 -16.41
CA PHE A 157 -17.54 32.97 -15.93
C PHE A 157 -17.99 34.43 -15.70
N GLY A 158 -18.71 34.64 -14.61
CA GLY A 158 -19.05 35.96 -14.08
C GLY A 158 -17.86 36.58 -13.35
N ASP A 159 -17.15 37.45 -14.06
CA ASP A 159 -16.43 38.65 -13.58
C ASP A 159 -15.86 38.63 -12.13
N PHE A 160 -14.81 37.84 -11.92
CA PHE A 160 -13.95 37.89 -10.73
C PHE A 160 -12.68 38.71 -11.00
N GLU A 161 -12.77 39.85 -11.70
CA GLU A 161 -11.59 40.70 -11.94
C GLU A 161 -11.59 42.01 -11.13
N SER A 162 -12.64 42.28 -10.36
CA SER A 162 -12.80 43.58 -9.68
C SER A 162 -12.36 43.63 -8.21
N GLU A 163 -11.95 42.53 -7.57
CA GLU A 163 -11.64 42.52 -6.13
C GLU A 163 -10.16 42.23 -5.77
N PHE A 164 -9.28 41.98 -6.74
CA PHE A 164 -7.83 41.78 -6.49
C PHE A 164 -7.00 43.06 -6.76
N LYS A 165 -7.54 44.25 -6.51
CA LYS A 165 -6.78 45.50 -6.65
C LYS A 165 -7.06 46.50 -5.53
N ALA A 166 -6.85 46.07 -4.28
CA ALA A 166 -6.90 46.97 -3.13
C ALA A 166 -5.96 46.60 -1.96
N SER A 167 -4.88 45.85 -2.21
CA SER A 167 -3.76 45.73 -1.26
C SER A 167 -2.48 46.23 -1.92
N SER A 168 -2.38 47.56 -1.99
CA SER A 168 -1.12 48.26 -2.24
C SER A 168 -0.17 47.89 -1.09
N PHE A 169 0.76 46.97 -1.35
CA PHE A 169 1.94 46.81 -0.52
C PHE A 169 2.76 48.10 -0.70
N GLU A 170 2.91 48.86 0.37
CA GLU A 170 3.83 50.00 0.42
C GLU A 170 5.26 49.44 0.41
N ASP A 171 6.07 49.92 -0.53
CA ASP A 171 7.50 49.67 -0.63
C ASP A 171 8.20 50.29 0.60
N GLU A 172 8.79 49.46 1.46
CA GLU A 172 9.86 49.88 2.37
C GLU A 172 11.19 49.39 1.79
N ASP A 173 11.94 50.35 1.25
CA ASP A 173 13.35 50.26 0.90
C ASP A 173 14.17 49.87 2.15
N ASP A 174 14.84 48.72 2.12
CA ASP A 174 15.97 48.44 3.02
C ASP A 174 17.20 48.02 2.22
N ASP A 175 18.09 49.00 2.10
CA ASP A 175 19.42 48.99 1.51
C ASP A 175 20.38 48.14 2.36
N TYR A 176 20.63 46.89 1.95
CA TYR A 176 21.68 46.07 2.55
C TYR A 176 23.01 46.33 1.85
N ASN A 177 23.77 47.19 2.50
CA ASN A 177 25.15 47.53 2.18
C ASN A 177 26.07 46.30 2.36
N ASP A 178 26.87 46.08 1.34
CA ASP A 178 28.01 45.18 1.22
C ASP A 178 29.14 45.64 2.14
N ASP A 179 29.69 44.75 2.97
CA ASP A 179 31.05 44.89 3.50
C ASP A 179 31.61 43.50 3.84
N GLU A 180 32.73 43.20 3.16
CA GLU A 180 33.59 42.02 3.30
C GLU A 180 34.26 41.95 4.68
N GLU A 181 34.58 40.72 5.13
CA GLU A 181 35.92 40.23 5.52
C GLU A 181 35.75 38.87 6.24
N GLU A 182 36.36 37.78 5.71
CA GLU A 182 37.53 37.06 6.27
C GLU A 182 37.31 36.61 7.74
N ASP A 183 37.45 35.37 8.18
CA ASP A 183 38.38 34.29 7.87
C ASP A 183 37.99 33.02 8.68
N GLY A 184 38.71 31.91 8.48
CA GLY A 184 38.82 30.88 9.55
C GLY A 184 38.28 29.49 9.24
N TYR A 185 38.89 28.80 8.28
CA TYR A 185 38.92 27.33 8.25
C TYR A 185 39.56 26.81 9.56
N ASN A 186 38.86 25.93 10.28
CA ASN A 186 39.50 25.11 11.31
C ASN A 186 39.07 23.66 11.13
N ASP A 187 39.86 22.96 10.31
CA ASP A 187 39.86 21.51 10.12
C ASP A 187 40.71 20.91 11.26
N VAL A 188 40.07 20.34 12.27
CA VAL A 188 40.75 19.57 13.33
C VAL A 188 40.55 18.09 13.03
N PHE A 189 41.43 17.59 12.19
CA PHE A 189 41.74 16.16 12.07
C PHE A 189 42.99 15.92 12.94
N GLU A 190 42.81 15.33 14.11
CA GLU A 190 43.91 14.68 14.84
C GLU A 190 43.71 13.17 14.71
N GLU A 191 44.36 12.59 13.70
CA GLU A 191 44.95 11.25 13.83
C GLU A 191 46.44 11.47 14.02
N ASP A 192 47.00 10.97 15.13
CA ASP A 192 48.25 10.23 15.07
C ASP A 192 48.37 9.31 16.29
N ASP A 193 48.60 8.05 15.97
CA ASP A 193 49.05 6.97 16.83
C ASP A 193 50.35 7.36 17.57
N GLU A 194 50.53 6.87 18.80
CA GLU A 194 51.82 6.28 19.22
C GLU A 194 51.72 5.51 20.57
N ASP A 195 52.41 4.36 20.56
CA ASP A 195 52.81 3.40 21.62
C ASP A 195 51.84 2.32 22.15
#